data_AF-A0A821TQ98-F1
#
_entry.id   AF-A0A821TQ98-F1
#
_cell.length_a   1.000
_cell.length_b   1.000
_cell.length_c   1.000
_cell.angle_alpha   90.00
_cell.angle_beta   90.00
_cell.angle_gamma   90.00
#
_symmetry.space_group_name_H-M   'P 1'
#
loop_
_entity.id
_entity.type
_entity.pdbx_description
1 polymer ?
#
loop_
_entity_poly.entity_id
_entity_poly.type
_entity_poly.pdbx_seq_one_letter_code
_entity_poly.pdbx_strand_id
1 'polypeptide(L)'
;QTSAPSASNLVVYGNQIDTLAGVSVDGVSIMNVNSLNDVDPFYPTGTIAAESVDACLGHPNPQNTYHYHMASGCALSPPSGTISSCTATSSCNSNVAAYGISLFNSYRTLTVIGIAKDGHVIYGPYDSTGTEVTSGYDICNGMFYNSAGDYPSVSVNCSTNAPSSYSKSSYAG
;
A
#
# COMPACT_ATOMS: atom_id res chain seq x y z
N GLN A 1 21.66 -13.57 -9.51
CA GLN A 1 20.76 -12.46 -9.85
C GLN A 1 19.76 -12.96 -10.87
N THR A 2 18.50 -13.10 -10.48
CA THR A 2 17.39 -13.43 -11.40
C THR A 2 16.91 -12.13 -12.02
N SER A 3 17.14 -11.97 -13.31
CA SER A 3 16.65 -10.83 -14.08
C SER A 3 15.13 -10.84 -14.06
N ALA A 4 14.51 -9.74 -13.64
CA ALA A 4 13.08 -9.56 -13.88
C ALA A 4 12.81 -9.62 -15.40
N PRO A 5 11.67 -10.16 -15.86
CA PRO A 5 11.36 -10.24 -17.28
C PRO A 5 11.39 -8.85 -17.91
N SER A 6 11.96 -8.70 -19.11
CA SER A 6 12.06 -7.40 -19.81
C SER A 6 10.71 -6.77 -20.15
N ALA A 7 9.65 -7.58 -20.17
CA ALA A 7 8.26 -7.15 -20.32
C ALA A 7 7.56 -6.82 -18.99
N SER A 8 8.22 -7.03 -17.84
CA SER A 8 7.68 -6.62 -16.55
C SER A 8 7.80 -5.11 -16.41
N ASN A 9 6.76 -4.48 -15.86
CA ASN A 9 6.79 -3.05 -15.51
C ASN A 9 7.94 -2.73 -14.53
N LEU A 10 8.55 -3.72 -13.87
CA LEU A 10 9.77 -3.55 -13.06
C LEU A 10 11.01 -3.20 -13.89
N VAL A 11 11.15 -3.73 -15.11
CA VAL A 11 12.38 -3.60 -15.93
C VAL A 11 12.31 -2.44 -16.91
N VAL A 12 11.11 -2.13 -17.41
CA VAL A 12 10.91 -1.03 -18.38
C VAL A 12 11.26 0.34 -17.77
N TYR A 13 11.19 0.49 -16.44
CA TYR A 13 11.33 1.77 -15.75
C TYR A 13 12.37 1.76 -14.64
N GLY A 14 13.55 1.17 -14.87
CA GLY A 14 14.66 0.89 -13.92
C GLY A 14 15.14 1.99 -12.94
N ASN A 15 14.48 3.15 -12.89
CA ASN A 15 14.64 4.22 -11.91
C ASN A 15 13.55 4.24 -10.80
N GLN A 16 12.46 3.46 -10.92
CA GLN A 16 11.37 3.40 -9.92
C GLN A 16 11.44 2.18 -8.99
N ILE A 17 12.48 1.35 -9.12
CA ILE A 17 12.68 0.22 -8.21
C ILE A 17 12.96 0.71 -6.78
N ASP A 18 13.46 1.94 -6.62
CA ASP A 18 13.71 2.55 -5.30
C ASP A 18 12.40 2.92 -4.58
N THR A 19 11.33 3.19 -5.32
CA THR A 19 10.01 3.48 -4.75
C THR A 19 9.12 2.26 -4.66
N LEU A 20 9.54 1.10 -5.17
CA LEU A 20 8.78 -0.14 -5.10
C LEU A 20 8.90 -0.77 -3.70
N ALA A 21 7.77 -0.90 -3.00
CA ALA A 21 7.67 -1.64 -1.75
C ALA A 21 7.42 -3.14 -1.98
N GLY A 22 6.62 -3.48 -3.00
CA GLY A 22 6.29 -4.87 -3.31
C GLY A 22 5.36 -5.02 -4.50
N VAL A 23 4.81 -6.23 -4.66
CA VAL A 23 3.81 -6.56 -5.68
C VAL A 23 2.63 -7.24 -4.98
N SER A 24 1.41 -6.77 -5.24
CA SER A 24 0.19 -7.37 -4.69
C SER A 24 -0.18 -8.68 -5.37
N VAL A 25 -1.09 -9.44 -4.77
CA VAL A 25 -1.53 -10.75 -5.27
C VAL A 25 -2.22 -10.72 -6.64
N ASP A 26 -2.70 -9.55 -7.07
CA ASP A 26 -3.23 -9.30 -8.41
C ASP A 26 -2.17 -8.82 -9.42
N GLY A 27 -0.90 -8.72 -9.00
CA GLY A 27 0.23 -8.31 -9.82
C GLY A 27 0.44 -6.80 -9.93
N VAL A 28 -0.38 -5.98 -9.26
CA VAL A 28 -0.21 -4.53 -9.22
C VAL A 28 0.99 -4.16 -8.34
N SER A 29 1.73 -3.12 -8.73
CA SER A 29 2.87 -2.66 -7.94
C SER A 29 2.39 -1.93 -6.69
N ILE A 30 2.97 -2.27 -5.55
CA ILE A 30 2.82 -1.53 -4.30
C ILE A 30 4.03 -0.61 -4.21
N MET A 31 3.78 0.69 -4.39
CA MET A 31 4.79 1.72 -4.23
C MET A 31 4.90 2.14 -2.77
N ASN A 32 5.96 2.87 -2.46
CA ASN A 32 6.15 3.49 -1.16
C ASN A 32 5.01 4.47 -0.85
N VAL A 33 4.95 4.89 0.39
CA VAL A 33 3.86 5.71 0.93
C VAL A 33 3.85 7.14 0.44
N ASN A 34 4.88 7.53 -0.30
CA ASN A 34 5.06 8.91 -0.69
C ASN A 34 4.66 9.08 -2.16
N SER A 35 3.94 10.16 -2.40
CA SER A 35 3.79 10.76 -3.73
C SER A 35 5.16 11.15 -4.31
N LEU A 36 5.16 11.53 -5.59
CA LEU A 36 6.32 12.13 -6.24
C LEU A 36 6.82 13.43 -5.56
N ASN A 37 5.98 14.05 -4.71
CA ASN A 37 6.34 15.25 -3.95
C ASN A 37 6.86 14.94 -2.53
N ASP A 38 7.21 13.68 -2.24
CA ASP A 38 7.68 13.23 -0.93
C ASP A 38 6.66 13.52 0.22
N VAL A 39 5.35 13.44 -0.07
CA VAL A 39 4.26 13.59 0.90
C VAL A 39 3.24 12.44 0.80
N ASP A 40 2.45 12.21 1.85
CA ASP A 40 1.32 11.27 1.83
C ASP A 40 0.34 11.64 0.69
N PRO A 41 0.06 10.73 -0.26
CA PRO A 41 -0.80 11.01 -1.41
C PRO A 41 -2.28 11.16 -1.04
N PHE A 42 -2.72 10.64 0.11
CA PHE A 42 -4.09 10.73 0.59
C PHE A 42 -4.32 11.91 1.54
N TYR A 43 -3.32 12.24 2.37
CA TYR A 43 -3.37 13.33 3.36
C TYR A 43 -2.10 14.21 3.35
N PRO A 44 -1.81 14.88 2.22
CA PRO A 44 -0.61 15.70 2.11
C PRO A 44 -0.62 16.90 3.06
N THR A 45 0.55 17.31 3.52
CA THR A 45 0.72 18.53 4.33
C THR A 45 1.05 19.74 3.44
N GLY A 46 0.73 20.95 3.91
CA GLY A 46 1.06 22.19 3.21
C GLY A 46 0.09 22.52 2.07
N THR A 47 0.62 22.92 0.92
CA THR A 47 -0.16 23.39 -0.25
C THR A 47 -0.32 22.33 -1.35
N ILE A 48 0.12 21.10 -1.11
CA ILE A 48 0.04 20.01 -2.07
C ILE A 48 -1.36 19.40 -1.97
N ALA A 49 -2.02 19.21 -3.11
CA ALA A 49 -3.32 18.55 -3.17
C ALA A 49 -3.17 17.03 -3.06
N ALA A 50 -4.16 16.36 -2.46
CA ALA A 50 -4.23 14.90 -2.44
C ALA A 50 -4.30 14.36 -3.88
N GLU A 51 -3.68 13.20 -4.09
CA GLU A 51 -3.71 12.51 -5.37
C GLU A 51 -5.11 11.97 -5.67
N SER A 52 -5.46 11.98 -6.95
CA SER A 52 -6.73 11.45 -7.41
C SER A 52 -6.63 9.93 -7.58
N VAL A 53 -7.26 9.20 -6.67
CA VAL A 53 -7.33 7.73 -6.70
C VAL A 53 -8.72 7.21 -7.09
N ASP A 54 -8.77 5.96 -7.53
CA ASP A 54 -10.01 5.25 -7.76
C ASP A 54 -10.56 4.59 -6.47
N ALA A 55 -11.70 3.93 -6.58
CA ALA A 55 -12.32 3.20 -5.46
C ALA A 55 -11.49 2.00 -4.97
N CYS A 56 -10.41 1.64 -5.68
CA CYS A 56 -9.44 0.67 -5.25
C CYS A 56 -8.20 1.32 -4.60
N LEU A 57 -8.24 2.63 -4.35
CA LEU A 57 -7.15 3.38 -3.72
C LEU A 57 -5.83 3.28 -4.49
N GLY A 58 -5.93 3.07 -5.80
CA GLY A 58 -4.80 3.13 -6.73
C GLY A 58 -5.05 4.16 -7.81
N HIS A 59 -4.01 4.42 -8.59
CA HIS A 59 -4.08 5.29 -9.75
C HIS A 59 -2.97 4.97 -10.75
N PRO A 60 -3.13 5.38 -12.02
CA PRO A 60 -2.03 5.36 -12.96
C PRO A 60 -1.02 6.46 -12.63
N ASN A 61 0.26 6.17 -12.87
CA ASN A 61 1.27 7.22 -13.02
C ASN A 61 1.11 7.92 -14.40
N PRO A 62 1.85 9.00 -14.70
CA PRO A 62 1.79 9.69 -16.00
C PRO A 62 2.15 8.80 -17.22
N GLN A 63 2.72 7.61 -16.98
CA GLN A 63 3.05 6.61 -18.00
C GLN A 63 1.99 5.49 -18.10
N ASN A 64 0.84 5.64 -17.44
CA ASN A 64 -0.28 4.70 -17.39
C ASN A 64 -0.01 3.38 -16.66
N THR A 65 0.97 3.34 -15.75
CA THR A 65 1.18 2.19 -14.87
C THR A 65 0.34 2.35 -13.61
N TYR A 66 -0.62 1.46 -13.44
CA TYR A 66 -1.47 1.41 -12.25
C TYR A 66 -0.70 0.86 -11.05
N HIS A 67 -0.83 1.51 -9.91
CA HIS A 67 -0.14 1.14 -8.67
C HIS A 67 -0.95 1.53 -7.43
N TYR A 68 -0.55 0.96 -6.30
CA TYR A 68 -1.08 1.30 -4.98
C TYR A 68 -0.01 2.01 -4.14
N HIS A 69 -0.43 3.00 -3.35
CA HIS A 69 0.38 3.57 -2.26
C HIS A 69 0.03 2.97 -0.89
N MET A 70 -1.05 2.18 -0.84
CA MET A 70 -1.53 1.53 0.36
C MET A 70 -2.14 0.16 0.08
N ALA A 71 -2.50 -0.58 1.13
CA ALA A 71 -3.11 -1.89 0.97
C ALA A 71 -4.48 -1.72 0.29
N SER A 72 -4.65 -2.30 -0.89
CA SER A 72 -5.92 -2.28 -1.62
C SER A 72 -6.64 -3.61 -1.46
N GLY A 73 -7.84 -3.59 -0.86
CA GLY A 73 -8.68 -4.79 -0.81
C GLY A 73 -9.19 -5.21 -2.19
N CYS A 74 -9.11 -4.35 -3.21
CA CYS A 74 -9.37 -4.74 -4.59
C CYS A 74 -8.37 -5.76 -5.14
N ALA A 75 -7.16 -5.85 -4.58
CA ALA A 75 -6.23 -6.91 -4.95
C ALA A 75 -6.77 -8.31 -4.61
N LEU A 76 -7.67 -8.40 -3.60
CA LEU A 76 -8.31 -9.64 -3.19
C LEU A 76 -9.68 -9.84 -3.85
N SER A 77 -10.45 -8.76 -3.96
CA SER A 77 -11.80 -8.79 -4.54
C SER A 77 -12.06 -7.51 -5.33
N PRO A 78 -11.62 -7.44 -6.59
CA PRO A 78 -11.86 -6.28 -7.42
C PRO A 78 -13.37 -6.16 -7.72
N PRO A 79 -13.92 -4.93 -7.80
CA PRO A 79 -15.30 -4.74 -8.22
C PRO A 79 -15.47 -5.19 -9.68
N SER A 80 -16.68 -5.66 -10.02
CA SER A 80 -16.98 -6.04 -11.40
C SER A 80 -17.18 -4.80 -12.28
N GLY A 81 -16.54 -4.79 -13.45
CA GLY A 81 -16.67 -3.72 -14.43
C GLY A 81 -15.72 -2.55 -14.19
N THR A 82 -16.17 -1.33 -14.52
CA THR A 82 -15.36 -0.12 -14.42
C THR A 82 -15.22 0.30 -12.96
N ILE A 83 -13.98 0.52 -12.50
CA ILE A 83 -13.69 1.06 -11.19
C ILE A 83 -14.00 2.57 -11.20
N SER A 84 -14.91 2.99 -10.32
CA SER A 84 -15.27 4.41 -10.13
C SER A 84 -14.14 5.19 -9.47
N SER A 85 -14.12 6.51 -9.63
CA SER A 85 -13.22 7.35 -8.81
C SER A 85 -13.57 7.24 -7.32
N CYS A 86 -12.59 7.47 -6.45
CA CYS A 86 -12.84 7.57 -5.01
C CYS A 86 -13.81 8.72 -4.69
N THR A 87 -13.69 9.84 -5.40
CA THR A 87 -14.58 11.01 -5.26
C THR A 87 -16.05 10.71 -5.61
N ALA A 88 -16.31 9.75 -6.50
CA ALA A 88 -17.64 9.29 -6.85
C ALA A 88 -18.18 8.19 -5.89
N THR A 89 -17.32 7.67 -5.00
CA THR A 89 -17.66 6.63 -4.03
C THR A 89 -17.81 7.27 -2.66
N SER A 90 -19.04 7.43 -2.17
CA SER A 90 -19.34 8.22 -0.97
C SER A 90 -18.54 7.80 0.27
N SER A 91 -18.38 6.50 0.52
CA SER A 91 -17.55 5.99 1.62
C SER A 91 -16.08 6.36 1.45
N CYS A 92 -15.52 6.17 0.25
CA CYS A 92 -14.14 6.53 -0.08
C CYS A 92 -13.87 8.03 0.07
N ASN A 93 -14.72 8.88 -0.53
CA ASN A 93 -14.58 10.34 -0.50
C ASN A 93 -14.72 10.92 0.92
N SER A 94 -15.48 10.27 1.79
CA SER A 94 -15.70 10.75 3.17
C SER A 94 -14.50 10.51 4.09
N ASN A 95 -13.86 9.35 3.97
CA ASN A 95 -12.74 8.95 4.80
C ASN A 95 -11.98 7.80 4.13
N VAL A 96 -10.90 8.14 3.43
CA VAL A 96 -10.09 7.17 2.68
C VAL A 96 -9.47 6.12 3.58
N ALA A 97 -8.96 6.50 4.76
CA ALA A 97 -8.40 5.59 5.75
C ALA A 97 -9.43 4.52 6.19
N ALA A 98 -10.60 4.95 6.66
CA ALA A 98 -11.65 4.04 7.11
C ALA A 98 -12.19 3.19 5.94
N TYR A 99 -12.29 3.78 4.75
CA TYR A 99 -12.70 3.06 3.55
C TYR A 99 -11.68 1.97 3.17
N GLY A 100 -10.38 2.27 3.20
CA GLY A 100 -9.31 1.31 2.93
C GLY A 100 -9.37 0.09 3.86
N ILE A 101 -9.60 0.30 5.16
CA ILE A 101 -9.83 -0.80 6.11
C ILE A 101 -11.11 -1.58 5.76
N SER A 102 -12.19 -0.87 5.40
CA SER A 102 -13.47 -1.52 5.07
C SER A 102 -13.41 -2.46 3.87
N LEU A 103 -12.47 -2.25 2.93
CA LEU A 103 -12.23 -3.16 1.81
C LEU A 103 -11.77 -4.55 2.25
N PHE A 104 -11.27 -4.68 3.49
CA PHE A 104 -10.82 -5.94 4.08
C PHE A 104 -11.84 -6.57 5.04
N ASN A 105 -13.09 -6.06 5.12
CA ASN A 105 -14.11 -6.59 6.03
C ASN A 105 -14.41 -8.09 5.82
N SER A 106 -14.24 -8.61 4.60
CA SER A 106 -14.37 -10.03 4.28
C SER A 106 -13.11 -10.86 4.55
N TYR A 107 -12.01 -10.20 4.92
CA TYR A 107 -10.64 -10.74 5.02
C TYR A 107 -10.03 -10.47 6.40
N ARG A 108 -10.85 -10.57 7.46
CA ARG A 108 -10.48 -10.33 8.86
C ARG A 108 -9.68 -11.48 9.48
N THR A 109 -8.60 -11.83 8.82
CA THR A 109 -7.62 -12.84 9.22
C THR A 109 -6.25 -12.41 8.72
N LEU A 110 -5.21 -13.17 9.05
CA LEU A 110 -3.86 -13.02 8.51
C LEU A 110 -3.85 -13.33 6.99
N THR A 111 -4.32 -12.38 6.19
CA THR A 111 -4.56 -12.53 4.75
C THR A 111 -3.36 -12.01 3.97
N VAL A 112 -2.80 -12.84 3.11
CA VAL A 112 -1.70 -12.43 2.22
C VAL A 112 -2.26 -11.52 1.12
N ILE A 113 -1.67 -10.34 0.98
CA ILE A 113 -2.06 -9.34 -0.03
C ILE A 113 -0.94 -9.03 -1.03
N GLY A 114 0.29 -9.50 -0.78
CA GLY A 114 1.40 -9.34 -1.70
C GLY A 114 2.72 -9.91 -1.18
N ILE A 115 3.79 -9.61 -1.92
CA ILE A 115 5.18 -9.89 -1.54
C ILE A 115 6.00 -8.61 -1.64
N ALA A 116 6.80 -8.35 -0.61
CA ALA A 116 7.69 -7.20 -0.55
C ALA A 116 8.92 -7.42 -1.46
N LYS A 117 9.61 -6.33 -1.80
CA LYS A 117 10.80 -6.33 -2.66
C LYS A 117 11.93 -7.22 -2.12
N ASP A 118 12.00 -7.40 -0.81
CA ASP A 118 12.97 -8.22 -0.09
C ASP A 118 12.52 -9.69 0.10
N GLY A 119 11.32 -10.04 -0.38
CA GLY A 119 10.78 -11.40 -0.33
C GLY A 119 9.87 -11.70 0.87
N HIS A 120 9.64 -10.74 1.76
CA HIS A 120 8.71 -10.92 2.88
C HIS A 120 7.25 -10.86 2.44
N VAL A 121 6.37 -11.49 3.22
CA VAL A 121 4.94 -11.57 2.90
C VAL A 121 4.24 -10.30 3.37
N ILE A 122 3.47 -9.66 2.49
CA ILE A 122 2.65 -8.49 2.84
C ILE A 122 1.29 -9.02 3.27
N TYR A 123 0.84 -8.66 4.47
CA TYR A 123 -0.46 -9.04 5.01
C TYR A 123 -1.44 -7.86 5.03
N GLY A 124 -2.73 -8.17 5.01
CA GLY A 124 -3.81 -7.22 5.23
C GLY A 124 -3.85 -6.67 6.66
N PRO A 125 -4.79 -5.77 6.96
CA PRO A 125 -4.80 -5.00 8.21
C PRO A 125 -5.25 -5.78 9.46
N TYR A 126 -5.46 -7.10 9.35
CA TYR A 126 -5.95 -7.93 10.44
C TYR A 126 -4.95 -9.02 10.81
N ASP A 127 -4.83 -9.29 12.11
CA ASP A 127 -4.01 -10.36 12.63
C ASP A 127 -4.71 -11.74 12.53
N SER A 128 -4.06 -12.78 13.04
CA SER A 128 -4.60 -14.15 13.06
C SER A 128 -5.88 -14.31 13.90
N THR A 129 -6.18 -13.36 14.79
CA THR A 129 -7.40 -13.33 15.61
C THR A 129 -8.53 -12.51 14.97
N GLY A 130 -8.25 -11.86 13.84
CA GLY A 130 -9.17 -10.93 13.17
C GLY A 130 -9.24 -9.55 13.82
N THR A 131 -8.29 -9.24 14.70
CA THR A 131 -8.15 -7.91 15.32
C THR A 131 -7.43 -6.99 14.34
N GLU A 132 -7.93 -5.77 14.19
CA GLU A 132 -7.25 -4.77 13.39
C GLU A 132 -5.92 -4.40 14.04
N VAL A 133 -4.89 -4.48 13.23
CA VAL A 133 -3.53 -4.09 13.54
C VAL A 133 -3.45 -2.56 13.64
N THR A 134 -3.25 -2.04 14.85
CA THR A 134 -3.25 -0.57 15.10
C THR A 134 -2.06 -0.06 15.95
N SER A 135 -1.26 -0.93 16.58
CA SER A 135 -0.13 -0.49 17.44
C SER A 135 0.88 -1.61 17.74
N GLY A 136 2.19 -1.31 17.79
CA GLY A 136 3.26 -2.32 17.89
C GLY A 136 3.91 -2.69 16.55
N TYR A 137 3.81 -1.79 15.58
CA TYR A 137 4.17 -1.98 14.18
C TYR A 137 4.92 -0.75 13.65
N ASP A 138 5.63 -0.87 12.52
CA ASP A 138 6.34 0.27 11.91
C ASP A 138 5.38 1.32 11.28
N ILE A 139 5.95 2.33 10.63
CA ILE A 139 5.23 3.45 9.97
C ILE A 139 4.20 2.98 8.93
N CYS A 140 4.24 1.71 8.55
CA CYS A 140 3.33 1.10 7.61
C CYS A 140 2.51 -0.06 8.19
N ASN A 141 2.49 -0.18 9.51
CA ASN A 141 1.88 -1.28 10.24
C ASN A 141 2.58 -2.64 9.97
N GLY A 142 3.88 -2.69 9.68
CA GLY A 142 4.65 -3.93 9.61
C GLY A 142 4.82 -4.63 10.97
N MET A 143 4.64 -5.95 11.06
CA MET A 143 4.82 -6.72 12.31
C MET A 143 6.20 -7.31 12.43
N PHE A 144 6.65 -7.44 13.67
CA PHE A 144 7.61 -8.46 14.06
C PHE A 144 6.90 -9.82 14.21
N TYR A 145 7.44 -10.89 13.62
CA TYR A 145 6.91 -12.25 13.80
C TYR A 145 7.11 -12.74 15.23
N ASN A 146 8.17 -12.27 15.87
CA ASN A 146 8.64 -12.72 17.16
C ASN A 146 9.40 -11.62 17.90
N SER A 147 9.65 -11.85 19.19
CA SER A 147 10.47 -10.99 20.05
C SER A 147 11.98 -11.05 19.73
N ALA A 148 12.39 -11.84 18.72
CA ALA A 148 13.77 -11.90 18.24
C ALA A 148 14.07 -10.84 17.15
N GLY A 149 13.06 -10.11 16.69
CA GLY A 149 13.22 -9.02 15.72
C GLY A 149 13.19 -9.46 14.25
N ASP A 150 12.73 -10.68 13.96
CA ASP A 150 12.52 -11.12 12.58
C ASP A 150 11.31 -10.40 11.97
N TYR A 151 11.50 -9.78 10.80
CA TYR A 151 10.49 -9.02 10.04
C TYR A 151 9.77 -9.93 9.03
N PRO A 152 8.59 -10.49 9.32
CA PRO A 152 7.84 -11.27 8.33
C PRO A 152 6.97 -10.39 7.43
N SER A 153 6.69 -9.12 7.76
CA SER A 153 5.59 -8.41 7.14
C SER A 153 5.72 -6.90 7.05
N VAL A 154 5.48 -6.40 5.83
CA VAL A 154 5.17 -5.00 5.55
C VAL A 154 3.65 -4.96 5.39
N SER A 155 2.92 -4.27 6.26
CA SER A 155 1.58 -3.78 5.89
C SER A 155 1.79 -2.48 5.11
N VAL A 156 0.79 -2.02 4.38
CA VAL A 156 0.93 -0.83 3.51
C VAL A 156 -0.07 0.27 3.92
N ASN A 157 -0.71 0.15 5.07
CA ASN A 157 -1.77 1.08 5.47
C ASN A 157 -1.22 2.23 6.31
N CYS A 158 -0.41 3.08 5.68
CA CYS A 158 0.41 4.10 6.36
C CYS A 158 -0.32 5.45 6.53
N SER A 159 -1.60 5.55 6.13
CA SER A 159 -2.36 6.82 6.11
C SER A 159 -3.17 7.12 7.37
N THR A 160 -3.15 6.26 8.39
CA THR A 160 -4.00 6.46 9.58
C THR A 160 -3.32 7.21 10.72
N ASN A 161 -1.99 7.35 10.70
CA ASN A 161 -1.22 8.11 11.69
C ASN A 161 0.12 8.58 11.10
N ALA A 162 0.17 9.71 10.40
CA ALA A 162 1.43 10.39 10.15
C ALA A 162 1.68 11.42 11.27
N PRO A 163 2.57 11.17 12.24
CA PRO A 163 3.10 12.25 13.07
C PRO A 163 3.76 13.28 12.17
N SER A 164 3.70 14.55 12.54
CA SER A 164 4.12 15.74 11.79
C SER A 164 5.59 15.80 11.35
N SER A 165 6.37 14.73 11.45
CA SER A 165 7.78 14.69 11.08
C SER A 165 8.31 13.25 11.07
N TYR A 166 8.54 12.66 9.89
CA TYR A 166 9.54 11.60 9.75
C TYR A 166 10.39 11.81 8.50
N SER A 167 11.69 11.62 8.68
CA SER A 167 12.72 11.75 7.66
C SER A 167 13.02 10.39 7.02
N LYS A 168 13.46 10.47 5.76
CA LYS A 168 13.71 9.45 4.73
C LYS A 168 14.52 8.19 5.12
N SER A 169 15.00 8.03 6.34
CA SER A 169 16.06 7.06 6.69
C SER A 169 15.62 5.67 7.16
N SER A 170 14.33 5.36 7.22
CA SER A 170 13.84 4.10 7.81
C SER A 170 13.59 2.98 6.78
N TYR A 171 13.80 3.24 5.49
CA TYR A 171 13.59 2.27 4.42
C TYR A 171 14.94 1.73 3.96
N ALA A 172 15.15 0.42 4.14
CA ALA A 172 16.37 -0.34 3.85
C ALA A 172 17.47 -0.29 4.93
N GLY A 173 17.39 -1.25 5.84
CA GLY A 173 18.54 -1.90 6.48
C GLY A 173 18.39 -3.40 6.29
#